data_AF-A0AA88RQR6-F1
#
_entry.id   AF-A0AA88RQR6-F1
#
_cell.length_a   1.000
_cell.length_b   1.000
_cell.length_c   1.000
_cell.angle_alpha   90.00
_cell.angle_beta   90.00
_cell.angle_gamma   90.00
#
_symmetry.space_group_name_H-M   'P 1'
#
loop_
_entity.id
_entity.type
_entity.pdbx_description
1 polymer ?
#
loop_
_entity_poly.entity_id
_entity_poly.type
_entity_poly.pdbx_seq_one_letter_code
_entity_poly.pdbx_strand_id
1 'polypeptide(L)'
;MYEFHRFMRPILLLVHSFWIPQIITNVIRDSRKPLHPHYILGMTVTRLAIPFYVFGCPHNFMRIEPDKGWCIFLGVFMGFQASILLLQHYLGSRWFVPHQRV
;
A
#
# COMPACT_ATOMS: atom_id res chain seq x y z
N MET A 1 18.50 22.24 -1.14
CA MET A 1 18.14 20.92 -1.73
C MET A 1 17.67 19.87 -0.71
N TYR A 2 17.68 20.11 0.60
CA TYR A 2 17.14 19.17 1.62
C TYR A 2 15.62 19.26 1.82
N GLU A 3 15.05 20.45 1.65
CA GLU A 3 13.61 20.72 1.82
C GLU A 3 12.75 19.90 0.84
N PHE A 4 13.16 19.80 -0.43
CA PHE A 4 12.41 19.06 -1.44
C PHE A 4 12.32 17.56 -1.08
N HIS A 5 13.42 16.94 -0.65
CA HIS A 5 13.42 15.55 -0.17
C HIS A 5 12.55 15.33 1.06
N ARG A 6 12.45 16.33 1.95
CA ARG A 6 11.58 16.28 3.12
C ARG A 6 10.10 16.21 2.73
N PHE A 7 9.69 16.89 1.66
CA PHE A 7 8.32 16.80 1.13
C PHE A 7 8.09 15.58 0.23
N MET A 8 9.10 15.09 -0.49
CA MET A 8 8.94 13.93 -1.39
C MET A 8 8.54 12.66 -0.63
N ARG A 9 9.17 12.37 0.52
CA ARG A 9 8.87 11.17 1.32
C ARG A 9 7.40 11.08 1.78
N PRO A 10 6.80 12.10 2.42
CA PRO A 10 5.40 12.06 2.81
C PRO A 10 4.45 12.09 1.61
N ILE A 11 4.77 12.78 0.52
CA ILE A 11 3.96 12.75 -0.71
C ILE A 11 3.93 11.32 -1.28
N LEU A 12 5.08 10.65 -1.36
CA LEU A 12 5.16 9.26 -1.80
C LEU A 12 4.33 8.35 -0.90
N LEU A 13 4.40 8.51 0.42
CA LEU A 13 3.59 7.72 1.33
C LEU A 13 2.09 7.94 1.12
N LEU A 14 1.67 9.19 0.95
CA LEU A 14 0.27 9.53 0.72
C LEU A 14 -0.26 8.94 -0.59
N VAL A 15 0.51 9.05 -1.67
CA VAL A 15 0.16 8.46 -2.98
C VAL A 15 0.09 6.93 -2.91
N HIS A 16 0.94 6.28 -2.12
CA HIS A 16 0.95 4.82 -1.94
C HIS A 16 0.03 4.32 -0.80
N SER A 17 -0.74 5.22 -0.16
CA SER A 17 -1.75 4.89 0.86
C SER A 17 -3.15 4.64 0.29
N PHE A 18 -3.26 4.44 -1.02
CA PHE A 18 -4.54 4.37 -1.73
C PHE A 18 -5.46 3.22 -1.31
N TRP A 19 -4.95 2.18 -0.64
CA TRP A 19 -5.75 1.09 -0.09
C TRP A 19 -6.39 1.43 1.26
N ILE A 20 -5.85 2.40 2.01
CA ILE A 20 -6.35 2.76 3.35
C ILE A 20 -7.84 3.18 3.33
N PRO A 21 -8.30 4.07 2.44
CA PRO A 21 -9.73 4.42 2.38
C PRO A 21 -10.64 3.22 2.09
N GLN A 22 -10.16 2.26 1.28
CA GLN A 22 -10.89 1.03 0.97
C GLN A 22 -10.99 0.13 2.20
N ILE A 23 -9.89 -0.05 2.93
CA ILE A 23 -9.86 -0.83 4.18
C ILE A 23 -10.89 -0.27 5.17
N ILE A 24 -10.89 1.05 5.38
CA ILE A 24 -11.83 1.73 6.29
C ILE A 24 -13.27 1.53 5.82
N THR A 25 -13.55 1.77 4.54
CA THR A 25 -14.90 1.61 3.97
C THR A 25 -15.41 0.18 4.11
N ASN A 26 -14.54 -0.81 3.92
CA ASN A 26 -14.89 -2.21 4.11
C ASN A 26 -15.34 -2.45 5.55
N VAL A 27 -14.58 -1.98 6.55
CA VAL A 27 -14.90 -2.18 7.98
C VAL A 27 -16.24 -1.56 8.33
N ILE A 28 -16.45 -0.30 7.92
CA ILE A 28 -17.68 0.45 8.21
C ILE A 28 -18.90 -0.24 7.58
N ARG A 29 -18.83 -0.58 6.29
CA ARG A 29 -19.96 -1.13 5.52
C ARG A 29 -20.14 -2.64 5.66
N ASP A 30 -19.30 -3.31 6.46
CA ASP A 30 -19.26 -4.77 6.59
C ASP A 30 -19.27 -5.51 5.24
N SER A 31 -18.56 -4.96 4.26
CA SER A 31 -18.53 -5.56 2.92
C SER A 31 -17.75 -6.86 2.94
N ARG A 32 -18.43 -7.99 2.74
CA ARG A 32 -17.85 -9.34 2.75
C ARG A 32 -16.95 -9.64 1.55
N LYS A 33 -17.18 -9.00 0.39
CA LYS A 33 -16.42 -9.22 -0.86
C LYS A 33 -16.30 -7.94 -1.70
N PRO A 34 -15.64 -6.89 -1.20
CA PRO A 34 -15.63 -5.58 -1.85
C PRO A 34 -14.77 -5.58 -3.13
N LEU A 35 -13.70 -6.38 -3.17
CA LEU A 35 -12.77 -6.45 -4.30
C LEU A 35 -12.28 -7.88 -4.54
N HIS A 36 -12.04 -8.19 -5.81
CA HIS A 36 -11.49 -9.48 -6.23
C HIS A 36 -10.00 -9.59 -5.83
N PRO A 37 -9.53 -10.71 -5.26
CA PRO A 37 -8.13 -10.90 -4.85
C PRO A 37 -7.12 -10.63 -5.97
N HIS A 38 -7.38 -11.10 -7.20
CA HIS A 38 -6.52 -10.81 -8.35
C HIS A 38 -6.40 -9.32 -8.66
N TYR A 39 -7.47 -8.54 -8.46
CA TYR A 39 -7.41 -7.09 -8.67
C TYR A 39 -6.50 -6.43 -7.62
N ILE A 40 -6.65 -6.83 -6.34
CA ILE A 40 -5.81 -6.32 -5.25
C ILE A 40 -4.32 -6.62 -5.53
N LEU A 41 -4.01 -7.86 -5.90
CA LEU A 41 -2.65 -8.28 -6.23
C LEU A 41 -2.10 -7.57 -7.46
N GLY A 42 -2.84 -7.55 -8.57
CA GLY A 42 -2.41 -6.92 -9.82
C GLY A 42 -2.16 -5.42 -9.66
N MET A 43 -3.06 -4.71 -8.98
CA MET A 43 -2.89 -3.28 -8.70
C MET A 43 -1.70 -3.00 -7.79
N THR A 44 -1.49 -3.83 -6.76
CA THR A 44 -0.34 -3.66 -5.85
C THR A 44 0.99 -3.90 -6.57
N VAL A 45 1.09 -4.97 -7.39
CA VAL A 45 2.31 -5.30 -8.15
C VAL A 45 2.63 -4.22 -9.18
N THR A 46 1.65 -3.82 -9.99
CA THR A 46 1.85 -2.78 -11.03
C THR A 46 2.26 -1.44 -10.43
N ARG A 47 1.75 -1.09 -9.24
CA ARG A 47 2.13 0.14 -8.55
C ARG A 47 3.49 0.06 -7.86
N LEU A 48 3.92 -1.12 -7.41
CA LEU A 48 5.27 -1.34 -6.88
C LEU A 48 6.37 -1.36 -7.94
N ALA A 49 6.02 -1.62 -9.20
CA ALA A 49 6.99 -1.64 -10.30
C ALA A 49 7.75 -0.30 -10.43
N ILE A 50 7.07 0.82 -10.24
CA ILE A 50 7.68 2.16 -10.34
C ILE A 50 8.68 2.40 -9.19
N PRO A 51 8.31 2.27 -7.89
CA PRO A 51 9.27 2.34 -6.78
C PRO A 51 10.45 1.39 -6.94
N PHE A 52 10.21 0.13 -7.35
CA PHE A 52 11.28 -0.85 -7.51
C PHE A 52 12.24 -0.49 -8.63
N TYR A 53 11.74 0.06 -9.74
CA TYR A 53 12.60 0.60 -10.80
C TYR A 53 13.42 1.80 -10.30
N VAL A 54 12.75 2.79 -9.71
CA VAL A 54 13.34 4.09 -9.31
C VAL A 54 14.36 3.97 -8.17
N PHE A 55 14.20 3.00 -7.27
CA PHE A 55 15.12 2.83 -6.15
C PHE A 55 16.00 1.58 -6.25
N GLY A 56 15.65 0.63 -7.14
CA GLY A 56 16.42 -0.59 -7.35
C GLY A 56 17.50 -0.48 -8.44
N CYS A 57 17.29 0.38 -9.46
CA CYS A 57 18.25 0.55 -10.54
C CYS A 57 19.21 1.74 -10.26
N PRO A 58 20.54 1.53 -10.24
CA PRO A 58 21.49 2.62 -10.01
C PRO A 58 21.62 3.58 -11.20
N HIS A 59 21.19 3.17 -12.40
CA HIS A 59 21.21 3.97 -13.63
C HIS A 59 19.79 4.33 -14.05
N ASN A 60 19.10 5.10 -13.22
CA ASN A 60 17.75 5.56 -13.50
C ASN A 60 17.73 6.83 -14.35
N PHE A 61 16.73 6.93 -15.23
CA PHE A 61 16.46 8.14 -16.01
C PHE A 61 16.34 9.40 -15.14
N MET A 62 15.74 9.25 -13.95
CA MET A 62 15.58 10.36 -12.99
C MET A 62 16.85 10.70 -12.20
N ARG A 63 17.96 9.95 -12.35
CA ARG A 63 19.24 10.17 -11.65
C ARG A 63 19.10 10.33 -10.13
N ILE A 64 18.12 9.65 -9.54
CA ILE A 64 17.91 9.60 -8.09
C ILE A 64 18.88 8.58 -7.51
N GLU A 65 19.55 8.91 -6.39
CA GLU A 65 20.38 7.96 -5.68
C GLU A 65 19.53 6.77 -5.20
N PRO A 66 19.94 5.52 -5.46
CA PRO A 66 19.18 4.35 -5.08
C PRO A 66 19.12 4.19 -3.55
N ASP A 67 18.00 4.62 -2.94
CA ASP A 67 17.68 4.38 -1.53
C ASP A 67 16.98 3.03 -1.36
N LYS A 68 17.80 1.98 -1.17
CA LYS A 68 17.31 0.60 -0.96
C LYS A 68 16.42 0.48 0.27
N GLY A 69 16.70 1.24 1.32
CA GLY A 69 15.91 1.21 2.56
C GLY A 69 14.48 1.70 2.31
N TRP A 70 14.34 2.82 1.59
CA TRP A 70 13.04 3.37 1.26
C TRP A 70 12.25 2.51 0.26
N CYS A 71 12.95 1.88 -0.68
CA CYS A 71 12.37 0.89 -1.59
C CYS A 71 11.71 -0.27 -0.85
N ILE A 72 12.46 -0.89 0.08
CA ILE A 72 11.97 -2.01 0.89
C ILE A 72 10.81 -1.55 1.77
N PHE A 73 10.92 -0.38 2.41
CA PHE A 73 9.86 0.18 3.24
C PHE A 73 8.55 0.36 2.47
N LEU A 74 8.58 0.99 1.28
CA LEU A 74 7.38 1.14 0.44
C LEU A 74 6.82 -0.21 0.00
N GLY A 75 7.69 -1.16 -0.34
CA GLY A 75 7.31 -2.55 -0.65
C GLY A 75 6.52 -3.20 0.48
N VAL A 76 7.07 -3.17 1.70
CA VAL A 76 6.42 -3.72 2.89
C VAL A 76 5.13 -2.97 3.21
N PHE A 77 5.14 -1.64 3.13
CA PHE A 77 3.98 -0.80 3.43
C PHE A 77 2.79 -1.10 2.50
N MET A 78 3.03 -1.23 1.19
CA MET A 78 1.99 -1.59 0.23
C MET A 78 1.55 -3.04 0.36
N GLY A 79 2.50 -3.96 0.57
CA GLY A 79 2.21 -5.38 0.79
C GLY A 79 1.34 -5.60 2.03
N PHE A 80 1.60 -4.84 3.10
CA PHE A 80 0.80 -4.86 4.31
C PHE A 80 -0.63 -4.35 4.09
N GLN A 81 -0.82 -3.25 3.36
CA GLN A 81 -2.17 -2.78 3.01
C GLN A 81 -2.94 -3.82 2.18
N ALA A 82 -2.27 -4.43 1.18
CA ALA A 82 -2.87 -5.46 0.35
C ALA A 82 -3.22 -6.73 1.14
N SER A 83 -2.36 -7.15 2.08
CA SER A 83 -2.63 -8.31 2.93
C SER A 83 -3.82 -8.07 3.85
N ILE A 84 -4.00 -6.87 4.41
CA ILE A 84 -5.21 -6.52 5.17
C ILE A 84 -6.47 -6.69 4.31
N LEU A 85 -6.47 -6.19 3.08
CA LEU A 85 -7.62 -6.32 2.17
C LEU A 85 -7.92 -7.79 1.81
N LEU A 86 -6.87 -8.60 1.61
CA LEU A 86 -7.03 -10.04 1.39
C LEU A 86 -7.58 -10.74 2.63
N LEU A 87 -7.09 -10.39 3.81
CA LEU A 87 -7.59 -10.92 5.08
C LEU A 87 -9.06 -10.53 5.28
N GLN A 88 -9.45 -9.29 4.97
CA GLN A 88 -10.85 -8.87 4.97
C GLN A 88 -11.72 -9.67 3.98
N HIS A 89 -11.17 -10.09 2.84
CA HIS A 89 -11.87 -10.92 1.86
C HIS A 89 -12.12 -12.35 2.38
N TYR A 90 -11.15 -12.97 3.06
CA TYR A 90 -11.25 -14.37 3.52
C TYR A 90 -11.88 -14.51 4.92
N LEU A 91 -11.48 -13.68 5.88
CA LEU A 91 -11.92 -13.75 7.28
C LEU A 91 -13.15 -12.88 7.56
N GLY A 92 -13.54 -12.04 6.59
CA GLY A 92 -14.60 -11.04 6.73
C GLY A 92 -14.07 -9.70 7.19
N SER A 93 -14.82 -8.64 6.90
CA SER A 93 -14.38 -7.27 7.06
C SER A 93 -14.05 -6.86 8.52
N ARG A 94 -14.77 -7.44 9.49
CA ARG A 94 -14.71 -7.09 10.91
C ARG A 94 -13.91 -8.07 11.76
N TRP A 95 -13.09 -8.94 11.17
CA TRP A 95 -12.33 -9.94 11.92
C TRP A 95 -11.40 -9.34 13.00
N PHE A 96 -10.96 -8.09 12.84
CA PHE A 96 -10.18 -7.34 13.81
C PHE A 96 -11.00 -6.52 14.82
N VAL A 97 -12.30 -6.32 14.59
CA VAL A 97 -13.14 -5.50 15.46
C VAL A 97 -13.83 -6.42 16.47
N PRO A 98 -13.63 -6.22 17.79
CA PRO A 98 -14.31 -7.03 18.79
C PRO A 98 -15.83 -6.92 18.62
N HIS A 99 -16.53 -8.05 18.62
CA HIS A 99 -17.99 -8.08 18.59
C HIS A 99 -18.53 -7.26 19.77
N GLN A 100 -19.15 -6.11 19.48
CA GLN A 100 -20.05 -5.49 20.46
C GLN A 100 -21.23 -6.45 20.64
N ARG A 101 -21.23 -7.20 21.75
CA ARG A 101 -22.47 -7.78 22.26
C ARG A 101 -23.34 -6.59 22.67
N VAL A 102 -24.42 -6.41 21.92
CA VAL A 102 -25.54 -5.53 22.28
C VAL A 102 -26.16 -6.05 23.57
#